data_AF-A0A1M7H2K6-F1
#
_entry.id   AF-A0A1M7H2K6-F1
#
_cell.length_a   1.000
_cell.length_b   1.000
_cell.length_c   1.000
_cell.angle_alpha   90.00
_cell.angle_beta   90.00
_cell.angle_gamma   90.00
#
_symmetry.space_group_name_H-M   'P 1'
#
loop_
_entity.id
_entity.type
_entity.pdbx_description
1 polymer ?
#
loop_
_entity_poly.entity_id
_entity_poly.type
_entity_poly.pdbx_seq_one_letter_code
_entity_poly.pdbx_strand_id
1 'polypeptide(L)'
;MTQGSPRKLRWWWLVPLLLVALVVATVQLMSWNVLKPVIIGRVEQATGRSVAIEGDVKVDFLPRPEISLHEIKLGNPEWATSPYMLEAQRLSVSPSFVDLLDGEFVLDAVEMAGPTLSLEQRRDGPGNWVFKAMQQGETGQPSASDDESALPVIIRRLSLSDAQVR
;
A
#
# COMPACT_ATOMS: atom_id res chain seq x y z
N MET A 1 -58.75 17.52 15.14
CA MET A 1 -57.59 18.32 15.57
C MET A 1 -56.65 17.36 16.29
N THR A 2 -55.39 17.09 15.96
CA THR A 2 -54.42 17.56 14.96
C THR A 2 -53.31 16.51 14.92
N GLN A 3 -52.99 16.02 13.72
CA GLN A 3 -51.86 15.15 13.43
C GLN A 3 -50.58 15.99 13.46
N GLY A 4 -49.60 15.62 14.28
CA GLY A 4 -48.32 16.32 14.41
C GLY A 4 -47.15 15.35 14.27
N SER A 5 -46.87 14.90 13.06
CA SER A 5 -45.71 14.05 12.73
C SER A 5 -44.39 14.75 13.14
N PRO A 6 -43.51 14.13 13.94
CA PRO A 6 -42.22 14.72 14.28
C PRO A 6 -41.24 14.57 13.10
N ARG A 7 -41.37 15.43 12.09
CA ARG A 7 -40.46 15.48 10.92
C ARG A 7 -39.00 15.81 11.32
N LYS A 8 -38.76 16.26 12.55
CA LYS A 8 -37.44 16.65 13.07
C LYS A 8 -36.54 15.49 13.51
N LEU A 9 -37.10 14.30 13.78
CA LEU A 9 -36.30 13.13 14.20
C LEU A 9 -35.57 12.47 13.03
N ARG A 10 -36.13 12.54 11.81
CA ARG A 10 -35.51 11.98 10.58
C ARG A 10 -34.31 12.79 10.09
N TRP A 11 -34.20 14.09 10.45
CA TRP A 11 -33.07 14.94 10.03
C TRP A 11 -31.90 14.89 11.01
N TRP A 12 -32.10 14.44 12.25
CA TRP A 12 -31.02 14.47 13.24
C TRP A 12 -29.80 13.62 12.84
N TRP A 13 -30.01 12.61 11.98
CA TRP A 13 -28.96 11.73 11.44
C TRP A 13 -28.30 12.31 10.18
N LEU A 14 -28.95 13.26 9.50
CA LEU A 14 -28.40 13.92 8.31
C LEU A 14 -27.32 14.94 8.68
N VAL A 15 -27.38 15.54 9.88
CA VAL A 15 -26.34 16.48 10.34
C VAL A 15 -24.98 15.79 10.54
N PRO A 16 -24.86 14.68 11.31
CA PRO A 16 -23.59 13.97 11.41
C PRO A 16 -23.17 13.34 10.08
N LEU A 17 -24.12 12.85 9.27
CA LEU A 17 -23.81 12.33 7.93
C LEU A 17 -23.20 13.41 7.01
N LEU A 18 -23.77 14.62 7.01
CA LEU A 18 -23.24 15.76 6.26
C LEU A 18 -21.83 16.16 6.77
N LEU A 19 -21.63 16.12 8.09
CA LEU A 19 -20.35 16.44 8.71
C LEU A 19 -19.27 15.42 8.31
N VAL A 20 -19.59 14.12 8.34
CA VAL A 20 -18.71 13.05 7.86
C VAL A 20 -18.42 13.24 6.36
N ALA A 21 -19.43 13.51 5.54
CA ALA A 21 -19.25 13.76 4.12
C ALA A 21 -18.34 14.97 3.85
N LEU A 22 -18.45 16.04 4.64
CA LEU A 22 -17.61 17.24 4.51
C LEU A 22 -16.15 16.96 4.89
N VAL A 23 -15.91 16.18 5.96
CA VAL A 23 -14.57 15.75 6.36
C VAL A 23 -13.95 14.88 5.28
N VAL A 24 -14.68 13.88 4.78
CA VAL A 24 -14.22 13.02 3.68
C VAL A 24 -13.90 13.87 2.44
N ALA A 25 -14.76 14.82 2.07
CA ALA A 25 -14.51 15.69 0.92
C ALA A 25 -13.22 16.51 1.11
N THR A 26 -13.02 17.10 2.29
CA THR A 26 -11.82 17.90 2.57
C THR A 26 -10.54 17.05 2.54
N VAL A 27 -10.63 15.83 3.07
CA VAL A 27 -9.55 14.84 3.07
C VAL A 27 -9.23 14.34 1.65
N GLN A 28 -10.24 14.14 0.79
CA GLN A 28 -10.04 13.82 -0.63
C GLN A 28 -9.38 14.97 -1.41
N LEU A 29 -9.60 16.23 -1.01
CA LEU A 29 -8.98 17.41 -1.64
C LEU A 29 -7.53 17.66 -1.13
N MET A 30 -7.11 17.02 -0.04
CA MET A 30 -5.75 17.14 0.48
C MET A 30 -4.77 16.29 -0.34
N SER A 31 -3.57 16.81 -0.61
CA SER A 31 -2.54 16.04 -1.31
C SER A 31 -2.00 14.94 -0.41
N TRP A 32 -2.23 13.68 -0.79
CA TRP A 32 -1.68 12.50 -0.12
C TRP A 32 -0.17 12.33 -0.32
N ASN A 33 0.49 13.26 -1.03
CA ASN A 33 1.93 13.26 -1.22
C ASN A 33 2.71 13.39 0.11
N VAL A 34 2.05 13.84 1.19
CA VAL A 34 2.60 13.81 2.55
C VAL A 34 2.95 12.40 3.04
N LEU A 35 2.33 11.34 2.47
CA LEU A 35 2.62 9.95 2.80
C LEU A 35 3.86 9.40 2.10
N LYS A 36 4.32 10.02 1.00
CA LYS A 36 5.51 9.57 0.25
C LYS A 36 6.71 9.26 1.15
N PRO A 37 7.19 10.17 2.02
CA PRO A 37 8.37 9.88 2.86
C PRO A 37 8.14 8.71 3.82
N VAL A 38 6.91 8.52 4.30
CA VAL A 38 6.57 7.40 5.20
C VAL A 38 6.61 6.09 4.44
N ILE A 39 6.00 6.04 3.25
CA ILE A 39 5.97 4.83 2.41
C ILE A 39 7.38 4.47 1.96
N ILE A 40 8.15 5.44 1.46
CA ILE A 40 9.55 5.27 1.06
C ILE A 40 10.33 4.68 2.24
N GLY A 41 10.33 5.35 3.40
CA GLY A 41 11.08 4.87 4.57
C GLY A 41 10.73 3.44 4.98
N ARG A 42 9.45 3.03 4.92
CA ARG A 42 9.04 1.66 5.23
C ARG A 42 9.52 0.65 4.19
N VAL A 43 9.41 0.96 2.90
CA VAL A 43 9.85 0.06 1.83
C VAL A 43 11.38 -0.04 1.80
N GLU A 44 12.09 1.07 2.02
CA GLU A 44 13.55 1.07 2.13
C GLU A 44 14.03 0.26 3.33
N GLN A 45 13.35 0.36 4.49
CA GLN A 45 13.67 -0.46 5.66
C GLN A 45 13.44 -1.95 5.41
N ALA A 46 12.35 -2.33 4.73
CA ALA A 46 12.02 -3.72 4.44
C ALA A 46 12.92 -4.34 3.35
N THR A 47 13.19 -3.59 2.28
CA THR A 47 13.96 -4.08 1.13
C THR A 47 15.47 -3.87 1.27
N GLY A 48 15.87 -2.86 2.04
CA GLY A 48 17.25 -2.39 2.14
C GLY A 48 17.72 -1.61 0.90
N ARG A 49 16.82 -1.06 0.10
CA ARG A 49 17.13 -0.37 -1.17
C ARG A 49 16.48 0.98 -1.25
N SER A 50 17.02 1.87 -2.08
CA SER A 50 16.42 3.17 -2.34
C SER A 50 15.09 3.04 -3.07
N VAL A 51 14.11 3.86 -2.69
CA VAL A 51 12.79 3.91 -3.32
C VAL A 51 12.47 5.34 -3.72
N ALA A 52 12.04 5.54 -4.96
CA ALA A 52 11.55 6.81 -5.44
C ALA A 52 10.07 6.68 -5.86
N ILE A 53 9.28 7.69 -5.48
CA ILE A 53 7.89 7.87 -5.92
C ILE A 53 7.82 9.25 -6.57
N GLU A 54 8.02 9.29 -7.88
CA GLU A 54 8.10 10.53 -8.65
C GLU A 54 6.69 11.14 -8.85
N GLY A 55 5.70 10.29 -9.12
CA GLY A 55 4.32 10.68 -9.37
C GLY A 55 3.48 10.85 -8.10
N ASP A 56 2.21 11.19 -8.25
CA ASP A 56 1.33 11.46 -7.10
C ASP A 56 0.89 10.21 -6.34
N VAL A 57 0.70 10.36 -5.04
CA VAL A 57 -0.04 9.41 -4.21
C VAL A 57 -1.50 9.86 -4.19
N LYS A 58 -2.40 8.92 -4.44
CA LYS A 58 -3.85 9.10 -4.30
C LYS A 58 -4.38 8.10 -3.29
N VAL A 59 -5.32 8.54 -2.47
CA VAL A 59 -6.04 7.66 -1.56
C VAL A 59 -7.52 7.92 -1.78
N ASP A 60 -8.24 6.87 -2.08
CA ASP A 60 -9.69 6.85 -2.19
C ASP A 60 -10.23 6.07 -0.99
N PHE A 61 -11.16 6.64 -0.23
CA PHE A 61 -11.68 6.00 1.00
C PHE A 61 -13.00 5.26 0.81
N LEU A 62 -13.81 5.65 -0.18
CA LEU A 62 -15.19 5.19 -0.33
C LEU A 62 -15.55 5.00 -1.81
N PRO A 63 -16.34 3.96 -2.16
CA PRO A 63 -16.89 2.92 -1.28
C PRO A 63 -15.88 1.80 -0.93
N ARG A 64 -14.74 1.76 -1.60
CA ARG A 64 -13.66 0.80 -1.33
C ARG A 64 -12.36 1.57 -1.10
N PRO A 65 -11.67 1.37 0.02
CA PRO A 65 -10.42 2.04 0.27
C PRO A 65 -9.35 1.55 -0.71
N GLU A 66 -8.65 2.47 -1.36
CA GLU A 66 -7.56 2.19 -2.30
C GLU A 66 -6.47 3.25 -2.15
N ILE A 67 -5.21 2.81 -2.16
CA ILE A 67 -4.04 3.67 -2.22
C ILE A 67 -3.34 3.43 -3.56
N SER A 68 -3.26 4.46 -4.38
CA SER A 68 -2.59 4.45 -5.69
C SER A 68 -1.32 5.29 -5.65
N LEU A 69 -0.20 4.68 -6.02
CA LEU A 69 1.10 5.32 -6.18
C LEU A 69 1.45 5.36 -7.68
N HIS A 70 2.01 6.47 -8.15
CA HIS A 70 2.40 6.64 -9.55
C HIS A 70 3.91 6.82 -9.68
N GLU A 71 4.47 6.31 -10.78
CA GLU A 71 5.89 6.42 -11.16
C GLU A 71 6.83 5.98 -10.02
N ILE A 72 6.76 4.70 -9.71
CA ILE A 72 7.50 4.09 -8.60
C ILE A 72 8.74 3.43 -9.16
N LYS A 73 9.87 3.68 -8.50
CA LYS A 73 11.16 3.08 -8.86
C LYS A 73 11.81 2.52 -7.60
N LEU A 74 12.20 1.26 -7.67
CA LEU A 74 12.97 0.57 -6.65
C LEU A 74 14.39 0.38 -7.17
N GLY A 75 15.35 0.94 -6.44
CA GLY A 75 16.76 0.85 -6.76
C GLY A 75 17.26 -0.59 -6.79
N ASN A 76 18.27 -0.81 -7.63
CA ASN A 76 19.05 -2.03 -7.63
C ASN A 76 20.21 -1.94 -6.62
N PRO A 77 20.81 -3.06 -6.21
CA PRO A 77 22.05 -3.03 -5.42
C PRO A 77 23.22 -2.54 -6.29
N GLU A 78 24.28 -2.01 -5.65
CA GLU A 78 25.41 -1.36 -6.34
C GLU A 78 26.13 -2.23 -7.38
N TRP A 79 26.04 -3.56 -7.27
CA TRP A 79 26.67 -4.50 -8.18
C TRP A 79 25.87 -4.76 -9.46
N ALA A 80 24.59 -4.41 -9.49
CA ALA A 80 23.73 -4.64 -10.65
C ALA A 80 24.01 -3.61 -11.75
N THR A 81 23.83 -4.03 -13.01
CA THR A 81 24.10 -3.20 -14.19
C THR A 81 22.99 -2.16 -14.38
N SER A 82 21.74 -2.58 -14.14
CA SER A 82 20.57 -1.73 -14.29
C SER A 82 20.38 -0.87 -13.04
N PRO A 83 20.08 0.44 -13.17
CA PRO A 83 19.93 1.33 -12.01
C PRO A 83 18.73 0.98 -11.13
N TYR A 84 17.66 0.44 -11.72
CA TYR A 84 16.41 0.09 -11.02
C TYR A 84 16.08 -1.38 -11.22
N MET A 85 15.65 -2.03 -10.14
CA MET A 85 15.16 -3.41 -10.19
C MET A 85 13.70 -3.47 -10.63
N LEU A 86 12.87 -2.55 -10.12
CA LEU A 86 11.45 -2.49 -10.41
C LEU A 86 11.09 -1.05 -10.72
N GLU A 87 10.47 -0.86 -11.88
CA GLU A 87 9.85 0.40 -12.27
C GLU A 87 8.39 0.12 -12.59
N ALA A 88 7.46 0.88 -12.02
CA ALA A 88 6.03 0.70 -12.29
C ALA A 88 5.38 2.05 -12.53
N GLN A 89 4.50 2.11 -13.53
CA GLN A 89 3.75 3.33 -13.83
C GLN A 89 2.73 3.62 -12.72
N ARG A 90 2.09 2.56 -12.22
CA ARG A 90 1.12 2.64 -11.12
C ARG A 90 1.13 1.38 -10.26
N LEU A 91 1.07 1.56 -8.94
CA LEU A 91 0.80 0.53 -7.95
C LEU A 91 -0.45 0.93 -7.18
N SER A 92 -1.47 0.08 -7.22
CA SER A 92 -2.71 0.22 -6.47
C SER A 92 -2.76 -0.85 -5.38
N VAL A 93 -3.05 -0.45 -4.15
CA VAL A 93 -3.22 -1.34 -3.00
C VAL A 93 -4.59 -1.09 -2.40
N SER A 94 -5.44 -2.11 -2.42
CA SER A 94 -6.80 -2.07 -1.87
C SER A 94 -6.85 -2.91 -0.59
N PRO A 95 -6.83 -2.30 0.60
CA PRO A 95 -7.09 -3.03 1.84
C PRO A 95 -8.57 -3.45 1.94
N SER A 96 -8.82 -4.57 2.60
CA SER A 96 -10.18 -5.03 2.90
C SER A 96 -10.80 -4.14 3.97
N PHE A 97 -11.84 -3.41 3.61
CA PHE A 97 -12.53 -2.54 4.57
C PHE A 97 -13.16 -3.32 5.72
N VAL A 98 -13.71 -4.52 5.45
CA VAL A 98 -14.37 -5.33 6.48
C VAL A 98 -13.35 -5.91 7.45
N ASP A 99 -12.27 -6.49 6.93
CA ASP A 99 -11.23 -7.11 7.77
C ASP A 99 -10.49 -6.04 8.61
N LEU A 100 -10.32 -4.83 8.08
CA LEU A 100 -9.76 -3.70 8.84
C LEU A 100 -10.62 -3.31 10.06
N LEU A 101 -11.95 -3.47 10.00
CA LEU A 101 -12.82 -3.23 11.15
C LEU A 101 -12.67 -4.31 12.23
N ASP A 102 -12.32 -5.53 11.83
CA ASP A 102 -12.01 -6.65 12.72
C ASP A 102 -10.56 -6.60 13.25
N GLY A 103 -9.77 -5.59 12.84
CA GLY A 103 -8.38 -5.41 13.23
C GLY A 103 -7.38 -6.25 12.44
N GLU A 104 -7.84 -6.91 11.37
CA GLU A 104 -7.00 -7.72 10.49
C GLU A 104 -6.49 -6.89 9.31
N PHE A 105 -5.18 -6.97 9.05
CA PHE A 105 -4.56 -6.25 7.93
C PHE A 105 -4.53 -7.14 6.68
N VAL A 106 -5.66 -7.16 5.96
CA VAL A 106 -5.82 -7.93 4.73
C VAL A 106 -5.88 -7.01 3.50
N LEU A 107 -5.13 -7.36 2.47
CA LEU A 107 -5.16 -6.69 1.17
C LEU A 107 -6.04 -7.48 0.20
N ASP A 108 -7.17 -6.90 -0.21
CA ASP A 108 -8.09 -7.49 -1.18
C ASP A 108 -7.46 -7.61 -2.56
N ALA A 109 -6.75 -6.55 -2.98
CA ALA A 109 -6.06 -6.51 -4.26
C ALA A 109 -4.78 -5.68 -4.18
N VAL A 110 -3.74 -6.18 -4.82
CA VAL A 110 -2.55 -5.42 -5.19
C VAL A 110 -2.45 -5.46 -6.70
N GLU A 111 -2.49 -4.30 -7.34
CA GLU A 111 -2.44 -4.18 -8.80
C GLU A 111 -1.25 -3.33 -9.22
N MET A 112 -0.50 -3.80 -10.21
CA MET A 112 0.64 -3.08 -10.75
C MET A 112 0.49 -2.95 -12.26
N ALA A 113 0.58 -1.71 -12.77
CA ALA A 113 0.45 -1.39 -14.18
C ALA A 113 1.81 -1.02 -14.79
N GLY A 114 2.12 -1.66 -15.92
CA GLY A 114 3.37 -1.52 -16.65
C GLY A 114 4.63 -1.79 -15.82
N PRO A 115 4.68 -2.82 -14.93
CA PRO A 115 5.88 -3.09 -14.16
C PRO A 115 6.99 -3.61 -15.08
N THR A 116 8.15 -2.96 -15.04
CA THR A 116 9.39 -3.42 -15.66
C THR A 116 10.30 -3.95 -14.56
N LEU A 117 10.62 -5.24 -14.61
CA LEU A 117 11.54 -5.89 -13.69
C LEU A 117 12.88 -6.14 -14.39
N SER A 118 13.96 -5.60 -13.85
CA SER A 118 15.32 -5.89 -14.28
C SER A 118 15.90 -6.91 -13.32
N LEU A 119 15.92 -8.19 -13.68
CA LEU A 119 16.33 -9.28 -12.79
C LEU A 119 17.76 -9.73 -13.12
N GLU A 120 18.70 -9.39 -12.25
CA GLU A 120 20.11 -9.70 -12.43
C GLU A 120 20.58 -10.65 -11.34
N GLN A 121 21.41 -11.62 -11.72
CA GLN A 121 22.03 -12.55 -10.78
C GLN A 121 23.54 -12.52 -10.96
N ARG A 122 24.25 -12.30 -9.85
CA ARG A 122 25.70 -12.45 -9.82
C ARG A 122 26.08 -13.92 -9.67
N ARG A 123 27.21 -14.33 -10.27
CA ARG A 123 27.70 -15.72 -10.22
C ARG A 123 27.86 -16.26 -8.79
N ASP A 124 28.23 -15.39 -7.85
CA ASP A 124 28.69 -15.78 -6.52
C ASP A 124 27.74 -15.31 -5.41
N GLY A 125 26.44 -15.15 -5.70
CA GLY A 125 25.49 -14.85 -4.64
C GLY A 125 24.05 -14.63 -5.10
N PRO A 126 23.21 -14.09 -4.20
CA PRO A 126 21.79 -14.01 -4.43
C PRO A 126 21.49 -13.04 -5.58
N GLY A 127 20.41 -13.33 -6.31
CA GLY A 127 19.87 -12.43 -7.32
C GLY A 127 19.44 -11.10 -6.69
N ASN A 128 19.34 -10.08 -7.51
CA ASN A 128 18.86 -8.78 -7.06
C ASN A 128 17.41 -8.81 -6.60
N TRP A 129 16.63 -9.89 -6.72
CA TRP A 129 15.28 -9.98 -6.13
C TRP A 129 15.29 -10.44 -4.67
N VAL A 130 16.44 -10.83 -4.11
CA VAL A 130 16.53 -11.28 -2.72
C VAL A 130 16.76 -10.08 -1.80
N PHE A 131 15.83 -9.87 -0.88
CA PHE A 131 15.86 -8.75 0.07
C PHE A 131 16.32 -9.19 1.47
N LYS A 132 16.72 -8.20 2.27
CA LYS A 132 17.17 -8.42 3.66
C LYS A 132 16.09 -9.09 4.52
N ALA A 133 14.84 -8.65 4.40
CA ALA A 133 13.72 -9.21 5.16
C ALA A 133 13.46 -10.70 4.88
N MET A 134 13.67 -11.17 3.64
CA MET A 134 13.49 -12.58 3.30
C MET A 134 14.55 -13.47 3.96
N GLN A 135 15.79 -13.00 4.00
CA GLN A 135 16.92 -13.76 4.57
C GLN A 135 16.82 -13.90 6.10
N GLN A 136 16.22 -12.93 6.78
CA GLN A 136 15.97 -13.02 8.23
C GLN A 136 14.90 -14.05 8.61
N GLY A 137 13.98 -14.38 7.71
CA GLY A 137 12.93 -15.38 7.94
C GLY A 137 13.38 -16.84 7.71
N GLU A 138 14.49 -17.06 6.99
CA GLU A 138 14.96 -18.41 6.62
C GLU A 138 15.92 -19.04 7.66
N THR A 139 16.53 -18.26 8.54
CA THR A 139 17.26 -18.79 9.71
C THR A 139 16.28 -19.13 10.82
N GLY A 140 15.58 -20.25 10.66
CA GLY A 140 14.64 -20.78 11.62
C GLY A 140 15.27 -21.08 12.99
N GLN A 141 15.06 -20.16 13.93
CA GLN A 141 14.84 -20.50 15.33
C GLN A 141 13.63 -19.67 15.77
N PRO A 142 12.52 -20.27 16.23
CA PRO A 142 11.44 -19.53 16.85
C PRO A 142 11.96 -19.07 18.22
N SER A 143 12.74 -17.99 18.23
CA SER A 143 12.99 -17.25 19.45
C SER A 143 11.67 -16.61 19.82
N ALA A 144 10.99 -17.23 20.77
CA ALA A 144 9.94 -16.61 21.56
C ALA A 144 10.58 -15.44 22.31
N SER A 145 10.67 -14.30 21.64
CA SER A 145 11.01 -13.01 22.21
C SER A 145 10.27 -11.95 21.42
N ASP A 146 9.05 -11.68 21.86
CA ASP A 146 8.40 -10.36 21.87
C ASP A 146 8.56 -9.46 20.63
N ASP A 147 8.39 -10.02 19.43
CA ASP A 147 7.96 -9.23 18.27
C ASP A 147 6.42 -9.10 18.31
N GLU A 148 5.93 -8.34 19.29
CA GLU A 148 4.54 -7.89 19.31
C GLU A 148 4.27 -7.07 18.03
N SER A 149 3.38 -7.57 17.18
CA SER A 149 2.75 -6.89 16.03
C SER A 149 3.52 -6.81 14.71
N ALA A 150 4.29 -7.83 14.32
CA ALA A 150 4.42 -8.11 12.89
C ALA A 150 3.08 -8.69 12.38
N LEU A 151 2.10 -7.82 12.11
CA LEU A 151 0.80 -8.23 11.59
C LEU A 151 1.00 -9.05 10.30
N PRO A 152 0.50 -10.30 10.23
CA PRO A 152 0.63 -11.11 9.03
C PRO A 152 -0.12 -10.41 7.89
N VAL A 153 0.61 -9.95 6.87
CA VAL A 153 0.01 -9.30 5.70
C VAL A 153 -0.52 -10.37 4.76
N ILE A 154 -1.84 -10.47 4.63
CA ILE A 154 -2.49 -11.42 3.72
C ILE A 154 -2.86 -10.69 2.43
N ILE A 155 -2.43 -11.21 1.28
CA ILE A 155 -2.78 -10.69 -0.04
C ILE A 155 -3.73 -11.67 -0.71
N ARG A 156 -5.00 -11.28 -0.91
CA ARG A 156 -6.02 -12.14 -1.55
C ARG A 156 -5.82 -12.22 -3.07
N ARG A 157 -5.43 -11.12 -3.70
CA ARG A 157 -5.23 -11.03 -5.14
C ARG A 157 -4.03 -10.16 -5.49
N LEU A 158 -3.21 -10.65 -6.41
CA LEU A 158 -2.14 -9.90 -7.06
C LEU A 158 -2.42 -9.87 -8.56
N SER A 159 -2.44 -8.68 -9.16
CA SER A 159 -2.65 -8.46 -10.59
C SER A 159 -1.51 -7.64 -11.18
N LEU A 160 -1.02 -8.05 -12.34
CA LEU A 160 0.06 -7.40 -13.08
C LEU A 160 -0.43 -7.17 -14.51
N SER A 161 -0.47 -5.92 -14.95
CA SER A 161 -0.88 -5.54 -16.31
C SER A 161 0.33 -5.01 -17.07
N ASP A 162 0.51 -5.44 -18.32
CA ASP A 162 1.58 -4.97 -19.22
C ASP A 162 3.00 -5.16 -18.65
N ALA A 163 3.21 -6.25 -17.91
CA ALA A 163 4.48 -6.55 -17.26
C ALA A 163 5.59 -6.90 -18.27
N GLN A 164 6.79 -6.38 -18.02
CA GLN A 164 7.99 -6.68 -18.78
C GLN A 164 9.11 -7.15 -17.84
N VAL A 165 9.89 -8.12 -18.30
CA VAL A 165 11.10 -8.59 -17.61
C VAL A 165 12.29 -8.38 -18.54
N ARG A 166 13.36 -7.82 -18.00
CA ARG A 166 14.63 -7.57 -18.69
C ARG A 166 15.78 -8.25 -17.97
#